data_AF-A0A820GEC3-F1
#
_entry.id   AF-A0A820GEC3-F1
#
_cell.length_a   1.000
_cell.length_b   1.000
_cell.length_c   1.000
_cell.angle_alpha   90.00
_cell.angle_beta   90.00
_cell.angle_gamma   90.00
#
_symmetry.space_group_name_H-M   'P 1'
#
loop_
_entity.id
_entity.type
_entity.pdbx_description
1 polymer ?
#
loop_
_entity_poly.entity_id
_entity_poly.type
_entity_poly.pdbx_seq_one_letter_code
_entity_poly.pdbx_strand_id
1 'polypeptide(L)'
;AIELLTNCYILVHGNTVTAIGPYQGIRQVRKIVEETMQNIHPIYNIKTLMIKQELAKDSKLKNESWDRFLPKFKSKNLSKRYKPHKVRVTKPYTPFPPSQPLSKIDKELESGEYFAREAERRQKKSEKDQVKLDKNTEVSLKRKKEKREKEFIPPIEKQSNLKQKPTTKIDDTSKLVKNVKKKLKRLQAD
;
A
#
# COMPACT_ATOMS: atom_id res chain seq x y z
N ALA A 1 -19.23 -29.63 -43.19
CA ALA A 1 -19.53 -30.85 -42.41
C ALA A 1 -21.01 -31.00 -42.11
N ILE A 2 -21.65 -30.03 -41.42
CA ILE A 2 -23.10 -30.08 -41.15
C ILE A 2 -23.89 -30.19 -42.46
N GLU A 3 -23.53 -29.38 -43.46
CA GLU A 3 -24.17 -29.38 -44.78
C GLU A 3 -24.20 -30.76 -45.45
N LEU A 4 -23.09 -31.50 -45.39
CA LEU A 4 -22.96 -32.86 -45.94
C LEU A 4 -23.78 -33.88 -45.15
N LEU A 5 -23.91 -33.72 -43.83
CA LEU A 5 -24.65 -34.66 -43.00
C LEU A 5 -26.17 -34.44 -43.11
N THR A 6 -26.61 -33.19 -43.28
CA THR A 6 -28.04 -32.85 -43.35
C THR A 6 -28.54 -32.69 -44.79
N ASN A 7 -27.67 -32.81 -45.80
CA ASN A 7 -27.96 -32.49 -47.20
C ASN A 7 -28.63 -31.12 -47.35
N CYS A 8 -28.17 -30.14 -46.57
CA CYS A 8 -28.70 -28.78 -46.57
C CYS A 8 -27.59 -27.80 -46.94
N TYR A 9 -27.95 -26.75 -47.66
CA TYR A 9 -27.12 -25.57 -47.80
C TYR A 9 -27.38 -24.63 -46.62
N ILE A 10 -26.33 -24.19 -45.93
CA ILE A 10 -26.46 -23.39 -44.71
C ILE A 10 -25.66 -22.10 -44.86
N LEU A 11 -26.32 -20.97 -44.64
CA LEU A 11 -25.71 -19.65 -44.70
C LEU A 11 -25.87 -18.96 -43.34
N VAL A 12 -24.74 -18.66 -42.71
CA VAL A 12 -24.69 -17.89 -41.46
C VAL A 12 -24.42 -16.43 -41.81
N HIS A 13 -25.39 -15.56 -41.57
CA HIS A 13 -25.27 -14.13 -41.85
C HIS A 13 -25.81 -13.28 -40.70
N GLY A 14 -24.94 -12.42 -40.17
CA GLY A 14 -25.24 -11.58 -39.02
C GLY A 14 -25.76 -12.42 -37.85
N ASN A 15 -26.97 -12.08 -37.38
CA ASN A 15 -27.62 -12.74 -36.25
C ASN A 15 -28.56 -13.87 -36.69
N THR A 16 -28.54 -14.25 -37.97
CA THR A 16 -29.48 -15.20 -38.56
C THR A 16 -28.76 -16.37 -39.23
N VAL A 17 -29.44 -17.52 -39.27
CA VAL A 17 -28.97 -18.71 -39.98
C VAL A 17 -30.07 -19.14 -40.95
N THR A 18 -29.75 -19.07 -42.25
CA THR A 18 -30.63 -19.54 -43.33
C THR A 18 -30.23 -20.96 -43.71
N ALA A 19 -31.20 -21.85 -43.89
CA ALA A 19 -30.95 -23.22 -44.31
C ALA A 19 -31.95 -23.64 -45.40
N ILE A 20 -31.44 -24.28 -46.46
CA ILE A 20 -32.23 -24.78 -47.59
C ILE A 20 -31.91 -26.27 -47.75
N GLY A 21 -32.95 -27.12 -47.82
CA GLY A 21 -32.75 -28.57 -47.97
C GLY A 21 -34.01 -29.39 -47.65
N PRO A 22 -33.87 -30.71 -47.49
CA PRO A 22 -34.98 -31.58 -47.13
C PRO A 22 -35.50 -31.31 -45.72
N TYR A 23 -36.81 -31.52 -45.49
CA TYR A 23 -37.46 -31.25 -44.20
C TYR A 23 -36.75 -31.92 -43.00
N GLN A 24 -36.30 -33.16 -43.17
CA GLN A 24 -35.57 -33.88 -42.11
C GLN A 24 -34.23 -33.22 -41.78
N GLY A 25 -33.51 -32.73 -42.79
CA GLY A 25 -32.24 -32.02 -42.64
C GLY A 25 -32.43 -30.66 -41.96
N ILE A 26 -33.42 -29.89 -42.40
CA ILE A 26 -33.76 -28.59 -41.80
C ILE A 26 -34.12 -28.74 -40.31
N ARG A 27 -34.88 -29.78 -39.94
CA ARG A 27 -35.21 -30.07 -38.53
C ARG A 27 -33.95 -30.36 -37.70
N GLN A 28 -32.97 -31.04 -38.27
CA GLN A 28 -31.68 -31.30 -37.60
C GLN A 28 -30.84 -30.02 -37.49
N VAL A 29 -30.74 -29.22 -38.55
CA VAL A 29 -30.02 -27.93 -38.55
C VAL A 29 -30.59 -26.99 -37.51
N ARG A 30 -31.92 -26.84 -37.44
CA ARG A 30 -32.59 -26.02 -36.42
C ARG A 30 -32.18 -26.43 -35.01
N LYS A 31 -32.24 -27.73 -34.71
CA LYS A 31 -31.82 -28.26 -33.41
C LYS A 31 -30.35 -27.96 -33.11
N ILE A 32 -29.46 -28.12 -34.09
CA ILE A 32 -28.03 -27.81 -33.93
C ILE A 32 -27.82 -26.34 -33.58
N VAL A 33 -28.50 -25.43 -34.29
CA VAL A 33 -28.37 -23.98 -34.08
C VAL A 33 -28.88 -23.61 -32.69
N GLU A 34 -30.07 -24.07 -32.31
CA GLU A 34 -30.66 -23.81 -30.98
C GLU A 34 -29.75 -24.31 -29.84
N GLU A 35 -29.23 -25.53 -29.93
CA GLU A 35 -28.32 -26.10 -28.92
C GLU A 35 -26.97 -25.36 -28.90
N THR A 36 -26.47 -24.93 -30.05
CA THR A 36 -25.24 -24.13 -30.14
C THR A 36 -25.38 -22.79 -29.43
N MET A 37 -26.55 -22.15 -29.53
CA MET A 37 -26.86 -20.92 -28.80
C MET A 37 -27.04 -21.16 -27.29
N GLN A 38 -27.41 -22.37 -26.88
CA GLN A 38 -27.50 -22.79 -25.47
C GLN A 38 -26.17 -23.26 -24.88
N ASN A 39 -25.04 -22.85 -25.45
CA ASN A 39 -23.69 -23.19 -24.99
C ASN A 39 -23.35 -24.69 -25.09
N ILE A 40 -23.94 -25.41 -26.06
CA ILE A 40 -23.56 -26.78 -26.42
C ILE A 40 -22.79 -26.75 -27.73
N HIS A 41 -21.52 -27.17 -27.72
CA HIS A 41 -20.66 -27.04 -28.90
C HIS A 41 -21.18 -27.90 -30.10
N PRO A 42 -21.22 -27.37 -31.34
CA PRO A 42 -21.81 -28.06 -32.49
C PRO A 42 -21.11 -29.39 -32.84
N ILE A 43 -19.84 -29.56 -32.43
CA ILE A 43 -19.10 -30.84 -32.55
C ILE A 43 -19.86 -32.03 -31.94
N TYR A 44 -20.60 -31.83 -30.84
CA TYR A 44 -21.33 -32.90 -30.18
C TYR A 44 -22.48 -33.38 -31.05
N ASN A 45 -23.21 -32.42 -31.65
CA ASN A 45 -24.30 -32.73 -32.55
C ASN A 45 -23.82 -33.37 -33.84
N ILE A 46 -22.72 -32.87 -34.40
CA ILE A 46 -22.06 -33.49 -35.58
C ILE A 46 -21.70 -34.95 -35.29
N LYS A 47 -21.07 -35.23 -34.14
CA LYS A 47 -20.76 -36.61 -33.73
C LYS A 47 -22.01 -37.47 -33.59
N THR A 48 -23.08 -36.93 -33.01
CA THR A 48 -24.35 -37.69 -32.87
C THR A 48 -24.99 -37.96 -34.23
N LEU A 49 -24.92 -37.03 -35.19
CA LEU A 49 -25.46 -37.21 -36.54
C LEU A 49 -24.65 -38.23 -37.34
N MET A 50 -23.31 -38.21 -37.24
CA MET A 50 -22.47 -39.22 -37.87
C MET A 50 -22.83 -40.64 -37.38
N ILE A 51 -22.93 -40.83 -36.05
CA ILE A 51 -23.29 -42.14 -35.48
C ILE A 51 -24.69 -42.57 -35.90
N LYS A 52 -25.66 -41.65 -35.93
CA LYS A 52 -27.02 -41.95 -36.41
C LYS A 52 -27.06 -42.35 -37.87
N GLN A 53 -26.27 -41.72 -38.74
CA GLN A 53 -26.19 -42.12 -40.15
C GLN A 53 -25.61 -43.52 -40.31
N GLU A 54 -24.55 -43.87 -39.57
CA GLU A 54 -24.00 -45.22 -39.59
C GLU A 54 -24.99 -46.26 -39.05
N LEU A 55 -25.63 -46.00 -37.90
CA LEU A 55 -26.64 -46.90 -37.32
C LEU A 55 -27.87 -47.07 -38.21
N ALA A 56 -28.23 -46.06 -39.01
CA ALA A 56 -29.34 -46.15 -39.95
C ALA A 56 -29.06 -47.11 -41.13
N LYS A 57 -27.78 -47.34 -41.46
CA LYS A 57 -27.39 -48.32 -42.49
C LYS A 57 -27.61 -49.75 -42.01
N ASP A 58 -27.44 -50.00 -40.71
CA ASP A 58 -27.62 -51.32 -40.12
C ASP A 58 -29.11 -51.70 -40.03
N SER A 59 -29.52 -52.75 -40.75
CA SER A 59 -30.92 -53.20 -40.79
C SER A 59 -31.42 -53.77 -39.46
N LYS A 60 -30.52 -54.37 -38.66
CA LYS A 60 -30.86 -55.06 -37.40
C LYS A 60 -31.32 -54.11 -36.29
N LEU A 61 -30.76 -52.90 -36.23
CA LEU A 61 -31.02 -51.93 -35.16
C LEU A 61 -32.12 -50.92 -35.49
N LYS A 62 -32.80 -51.03 -36.63
CA LYS A 62 -33.81 -50.05 -37.08
C LYS A 62 -35.01 -49.91 -36.13
N ASN A 63 -35.39 -51.00 -35.47
CA ASN A 63 -36.56 -51.04 -34.58
C ASN A 63 -36.19 -50.82 -33.10
N GLU A 64 -34.91 -50.67 -32.78
CA GLU A 64 -34.41 -50.51 -31.41
C GLU A 64 -34.08 -49.04 -31.10
N SER A 65 -34.10 -48.68 -29.82
CA SER A 65 -33.65 -47.35 -29.38
C SER A 65 -32.13 -47.20 -29.50
N TRP A 66 -31.68 -46.15 -30.18
CA TRP A 66 -30.25 -45.87 -30.38
C TRP A 66 -29.57 -45.14 -29.21
N ASP A 67 -30.29 -44.80 -28.14
CA ASP A 67 -29.79 -43.95 -27.04
C ASP A 67 -28.52 -44.50 -26.34
N ARG A 68 -28.27 -45.81 -26.42
CA ARG A 68 -27.05 -46.45 -25.90
C ARG A 68 -25.79 -46.04 -26.67
N PHE A 69 -25.91 -45.83 -27.98
CA PHE A 69 -24.79 -45.53 -28.87
C PHE A 69 -24.55 -44.02 -29.03
N LEU A 70 -25.52 -43.20 -28.63
CA LEU A 70 -25.40 -41.75 -28.70
C LEU A 70 -24.53 -41.21 -27.54
N PRO A 71 -23.54 -40.36 -27.83
CA PRO A 71 -22.78 -39.68 -26.79
C PRO A 71 -23.69 -38.78 -25.94
N LYS A 72 -23.77 -39.05 -24.63
CA LYS A 72 -24.49 -38.20 -23.68
C LYS A 72 -23.54 -37.15 -23.11
N PHE A 73 -23.66 -35.92 -23.59
CA PHE A 73 -22.92 -34.81 -22.99
C PHE A 73 -23.56 -34.41 -21.66
N LYS A 74 -22.88 -34.68 -20.55
CA LYS A 74 -23.26 -34.13 -19.24
C LYS A 74 -22.50 -32.82 -19.06
N SER A 75 -23.22 -31.72 -18.82
CA SER A 75 -22.57 -30.46 -18.43
C SER A 75 -21.74 -30.71 -17.17
N LYS A 76 -20.45 -30.38 -17.18
CA LYS A 76 -19.55 -30.45 -16.01
C LYS A 76 -19.84 -29.33 -15.00
N ASN A 77 -21.10 -28.95 -14.84
CA ASN A 77 -21.52 -27.96 -13.86
C ASN A 77 -21.39 -28.61 -12.49
N LEU A 78 -20.32 -28.28 -11.76
CA LEU A 78 -20.22 -28.61 -10.33
C LEU A 78 -21.37 -27.89 -9.64
N SER A 79 -22.38 -28.64 -9.18
CA SER A 79 -23.58 -28.10 -8.53
C SER A 79 -23.26 -27.19 -7.34
N LYS A 80 -22.08 -27.39 -6.76
CA LYS A 80 -21.53 -26.55 -5.71
C LYS A 80 -20.24 -25.93 -6.23
N ARG A 81 -20.31 -24.65 -6.59
CA ARG A 81 -19.11 -23.82 -6.66
C ARG A 81 -18.44 -23.84 -5.29
N TYR A 82 -17.13 -24.09 -5.24
CA TYR A 82 -16.37 -23.98 -4.00
C TYR A 82 -16.60 -22.58 -3.40
N LYS A 83 -17.28 -22.53 -2.25
CA LYS A 83 -17.48 -21.29 -1.51
C LYS A 83 -16.29 -21.10 -0.60
N PRO A 84 -15.65 -19.92 -0.58
CA PRO A 84 -14.60 -19.65 0.40
C PRO A 84 -15.19 -19.74 1.80
N HIS A 85 -14.38 -20.17 2.77
CA HIS A 85 -14.79 -20.27 4.18
C HIS A 85 -15.33 -18.94 4.74
N LYS A 86 -14.82 -17.81 4.23
CA LYS A 86 -15.30 -16.46 4.58
C LYS A 86 -16.01 -15.83 3.37
N VAL A 87 -17.33 -15.96 3.32
CA VAL A 87 -18.16 -15.26 2.34
C VAL A 87 -18.39 -13.83 2.83
N ARG A 88 -17.95 -12.83 2.05
CA ARG A 88 -18.27 -11.43 2.33
C ARG A 88 -19.76 -11.21 2.08
N VAL A 89 -20.52 -10.90 3.13
CA VAL A 89 -21.91 -10.46 2.99
C VAL A 89 -21.90 -9.07 2.37
N THR A 90 -22.61 -8.90 1.25
CA THR A 90 -22.75 -7.60 0.59
C THR A 90 -23.60 -6.67 1.47
N LYS A 91 -23.12 -5.44 1.70
CA LYS A 91 -23.89 -4.43 2.44
C LYS A 91 -25.19 -4.12 1.69
N PRO A 92 -26.32 -3.89 2.38
CA PRO A 92 -27.56 -3.48 1.74
C PRO A 92 -27.32 -2.18 0.97
N TYR A 93 -28.02 -2.03 -0.16
CA TYR A 93 -27.92 -0.83 -0.98
C TYR A 93 -28.37 0.39 -0.18
N THR A 94 -27.48 1.36 -0.01
CA THR A 94 -27.79 2.65 0.61
C THR A 94 -27.69 3.72 -0.48
N PRO A 95 -28.76 4.47 -0.79
CA PRO A 95 -28.73 5.47 -1.85
C PRO A 95 -27.85 6.69 -1.50
N PHE A 96 -27.60 6.90 -0.21
CA PHE A 96 -26.73 7.96 0.27
C PHE A 96 -25.28 7.48 0.35
N PRO A 97 -24.32 8.30 -0.13
CA PRO A 97 -22.91 8.02 0.07
C PRO A 97 -22.57 8.06 1.57
N PRO A 98 -21.56 7.30 2.03
CA PRO A 98 -21.06 7.44 3.39
C PRO A 98 -20.47 8.84 3.61
N SER A 99 -20.51 9.33 4.85
CA SER A 99 -19.89 10.61 5.21
C SER A 99 -18.39 10.59 4.90
N GLN A 100 -17.86 11.70 4.41
CA GLN A 100 -16.43 11.84 4.17
C GLN A 100 -15.65 11.73 5.50
N PRO A 101 -14.46 11.12 5.51
CA PRO A 101 -13.64 11.10 6.70
C PRO A 101 -13.18 12.52 7.04
N LEU A 102 -13.34 12.91 8.30
CA LEU A 102 -12.92 14.23 8.80
C LEU A 102 -11.41 14.44 8.59
N SER A 103 -11.02 15.65 8.19
CA SER A 103 -9.61 16.00 8.07
C SER A 103 -8.94 16.05 9.45
N LYS A 104 -7.61 16.08 9.50
CA LYS A 104 -6.88 16.21 10.78
C LYS A 104 -7.27 17.50 11.52
N ILE A 105 -7.43 18.59 10.77
CA ILE A 105 -7.83 19.89 11.31
C ILE A 105 -9.25 19.80 11.88
N ASP A 106 -10.18 19.17 11.15
CA ASP A 106 -11.57 19.02 11.62
C ASP A 106 -11.65 18.19 12.90
N LYS A 107 -10.83 17.13 13.03
CA LYS A 107 -10.74 16.33 14.26
C LYS A 107 -10.19 17.14 15.43
N GLU A 108 -9.16 17.97 15.19
CA GLU A 108 -8.55 18.84 16.22
C GLU A 108 -9.48 20.02 16.59
N LEU A 109 -10.31 20.48 15.67
CA LEU A 109 -11.37 21.47 15.92
C LEU A 109 -12.52 20.85 16.72
N GLU A 110 -12.95 19.64 16.37
CA GLU A 110 -13.96 18.87 17.12
C GLU A 110 -13.49 18.52 18.54
N SER A 111 -12.21 18.18 18.72
CA SER A 111 -11.63 17.92 20.05
C SER A 111 -11.34 19.20 20.86
N GLY A 112 -11.30 20.37 20.21
CA GLY A 112 -10.94 21.66 20.82
C GLY A 112 -9.43 21.81 21.13
N GLU A 113 -8.62 20.79 20.84
CA GLU A 113 -7.17 20.79 21.05
C GLU A 113 -6.46 21.77 20.12
N TYR A 114 -7.05 22.09 18.96
CA TYR A 114 -6.50 23.03 18.00
C TYR A 114 -6.15 24.38 18.64
N PHE A 115 -7.08 24.94 19.41
CA PHE A 115 -6.89 26.22 20.10
C PHE A 115 -6.09 26.07 21.40
N ALA A 116 -6.27 24.98 22.13
CA ALA A 116 -5.54 24.73 23.38
C ALA A 116 -4.03 24.64 23.14
N ARG A 117 -3.62 23.98 22.05
CA ARG A 117 -2.21 23.86 21.65
C ARG A 117 -1.59 25.21 21.29
N GLU A 118 -2.36 26.11 20.68
CA GLU A 118 -1.91 27.47 20.38
C GLU A 118 -1.77 28.31 21.66
N ALA A 119 -2.75 28.22 22.56
CA ALA A 119 -2.69 28.88 23.86
C ALA A 119 -1.47 28.43 24.69
N GLU A 120 -1.21 27.13 24.75
CA GLU A 120 -0.05 26.58 25.46
C GLU A 120 1.28 27.02 24.81
N ARG A 121 1.34 27.08 23.48
CA ARG A 121 2.50 27.60 22.74
C ARG A 121 2.76 29.07 23.04
N ARG A 122 1.69 29.87 23.21
CA ARG A 122 1.78 31.29 23.59
C ARG A 122 2.29 31.46 25.02
N GLN A 123 1.81 30.66 25.98
CA GLN A 123 2.28 30.68 27.37
C GLN A 123 3.78 30.34 27.48
N LYS A 124 4.23 29.26 26.82
CA LYS A 124 5.66 28.88 26.78
C LYS A 124 6.56 29.94 26.15
N LYS A 125 6.02 30.73 25.21
CA LYS A 125 6.76 31.85 24.60
C LYS A 125 6.91 33.01 25.58
N SER A 126 5.83 33.40 26.27
CA SER A 126 5.91 34.46 27.29
C SER A 126 6.86 34.11 28.43
N GLU A 127 6.86 32.87 28.92
CA GLU A 127 7.79 32.43 29.96
C GLU A 127 9.26 32.52 29.51
N LYS A 128 9.55 32.11 28.28
CA LYS A 128 10.90 32.21 27.71
C LYS A 128 11.37 33.65 27.57
N ASP A 129 10.47 34.55 27.19
CA ASP A 129 10.79 35.96 27.03
C ASP A 129 11.01 36.65 28.39
N GLN A 130 10.25 36.28 29.43
CA GLN A 130 10.50 36.70 30.82
C GLN A 130 11.87 36.23 31.32
N VAL A 131 12.20 34.94 31.18
CA VAL A 131 13.50 34.39 31.60
C VAL A 131 14.68 35.07 30.89
N LYS A 132 14.53 35.47 29.62
CA LYS A 132 15.55 36.23 28.89
C LYS A 132 15.71 37.65 29.44
N LEU A 133 14.59 38.30 29.78
CA LEU A 133 14.61 39.62 30.39
C LEU A 133 15.37 39.59 31.71
N ASP A 134 15.05 38.63 32.58
CA ASP A 134 15.68 38.47 33.89
C ASP A 134 17.19 38.25 33.75
N LYS A 135 17.61 37.33 32.87
CA LYS A 135 19.04 37.11 32.56
C LYS A 135 19.74 38.37 32.06
N ASN A 136 19.11 39.14 31.19
CA ASN A 136 19.67 40.39 30.69
C ASN A 136 19.81 41.44 31.81
N THR A 137 18.82 41.54 32.71
CA THR A 137 18.91 42.43 33.87
C THR A 137 20.02 41.99 34.83
N GLU A 138 20.14 40.70 35.14
CA GLU A 138 21.21 40.15 35.97
C GLU A 138 22.60 40.43 35.38
N VAL A 139 22.79 40.18 34.08
CA VAL A 139 24.05 40.46 33.39
C VAL A 139 24.37 41.96 33.41
N SER A 140 23.36 42.81 33.18
CA SER A 140 23.53 44.28 33.27
C SER A 140 23.92 44.71 34.68
N LEU A 141 23.28 44.18 35.72
CA LEU A 141 23.59 44.47 37.11
C LEU A 141 25.00 44.00 37.49
N LYS A 142 25.41 42.79 37.06
CA LYS A 142 26.78 42.29 37.25
C LYS A 142 27.81 43.17 36.56
N ARG A 143 27.60 43.53 35.28
CA ARG A 143 28.48 44.46 34.55
C ARG A 143 28.59 45.82 35.23
N LYS A 144 27.48 46.35 35.76
CA LYS A 144 27.47 47.61 36.53
C LYS A 144 28.28 47.49 37.82
N LYS A 145 28.15 46.38 38.56
CA LYS A 145 28.93 46.11 39.79
C LYS A 145 30.42 45.98 39.49
N GLU A 146 30.79 45.18 38.49
CA GLU A 146 32.19 44.99 38.08
C GLU A 146 32.88 46.30 37.65
N LYS A 147 32.15 47.19 36.96
CA LYS A 147 32.68 48.52 36.61
C LYS A 147 32.96 49.36 37.86
N ARG A 148 31.99 49.39 38.80
CA ARG A 148 32.12 50.14 40.06
C ARG A 148 33.27 49.61 40.92
N GLU A 149 33.47 48.29 40.97
CA GLU A 149 34.59 47.66 41.70
C GLU A 149 35.95 48.01 41.07
N LYS A 150 36.04 48.05 39.73
CA LYS A 150 37.28 48.45 39.02
C LYS A 150 37.66 49.90 39.24
N GLU A 151 36.68 50.80 39.33
CA GLU A 151 36.91 52.23 39.65
C GLU A 151 37.43 52.44 41.09
N PHE A 152 37.20 51.49 42.00
CA PHE A 152 37.60 51.59 43.41
C PHE A 152 39.05 51.12 43.68
N ILE A 153 39.71 50.49 42.70
CA ILE A 153 41.10 50.07 42.82
C ILE A 153 42.00 51.20 42.28
N PRO A 154 42.88 51.80 43.11
CA PRO A 154 43.75 52.86 42.63
C PRO A 154 44.71 52.33 41.55
N PRO A 155 44.94 53.08 40.47
CA PRO A 155 45.87 52.68 39.41
C PRO A 155 47.29 52.57 39.97
N ILE A 156 48.00 51.51 39.60
CA ILE A 156 49.38 51.26 40.07
C ILE A 156 50.34 52.21 39.35
N GLU A 157 51.04 53.04 40.12
CA GLU A 157 52.07 53.94 39.63
C GLU A 157 53.33 53.16 39.20
N LYS A 158 53.89 53.49 38.02
CA LYS A 158 55.14 52.87 37.55
C LYS A 158 56.33 53.48 38.29
N GLN A 159 56.98 52.70 39.15
CA GLN A 159 58.22 53.11 39.82
C GLN A 159 59.43 53.04 38.86
N SER A 160 60.23 54.11 38.85
CA SER A 160 61.50 54.19 38.13
C SER A 160 62.68 53.74 39.01
N ASN A 161 63.50 52.86 38.44
CA ASN A 161 64.95 52.63 38.65
C ASN A 161 65.49 51.62 39.69
N LEU A 162 66.44 50.84 39.16
CA LEU A 162 67.69 50.28 39.70
C LEU A 162 67.79 48.74 39.92
N LYS A 163 68.89 48.22 39.37
CA LYS A 163 69.28 46.81 39.19
C LYS A 163 69.61 46.12 40.52
N GLN A 164 69.14 44.88 40.70
CA GLN A 164 69.87 43.79 41.37
C GLN A 164 69.52 42.43 40.72
N LYS A 165 70.53 41.60 40.46
CA LYS A 165 70.47 40.13 40.24
C LYS A 165 71.11 39.46 41.48
N PRO A 166 71.00 38.14 41.75
CA PRO A 166 70.05 37.10 41.31
C PRO A 166 69.47 36.26 42.50
N THR A 167 68.53 35.34 42.28
CA THR A 167 68.61 33.92 42.72
C THR A 167 67.38 33.11 42.27
N THR A 168 67.66 31.85 41.93
CA THR A 168 66.84 30.81 41.29
C THR A 168 65.94 30.04 42.27
N LYS A 169 64.66 29.81 41.91
CA LYS A 169 63.77 28.74 42.43
C LYS A 169 62.88 28.25 41.27
N ILE A 170 63.20 27.12 40.63
CA ILE A 170 62.70 25.75 40.87
C ILE A 170 61.16 25.70 40.85
N ASP A 171 60.55 25.45 39.68
CA ASP A 171 59.13 25.03 39.59
C ASP A 171 58.73 24.24 38.32
N ASP A 172 59.68 23.88 37.45
CA ASP A 172 59.35 23.22 36.16
C ASP A 172 59.34 21.69 36.19
N THR A 173 59.79 21.05 37.28
CA THR A 173 59.75 19.59 37.42
C THR A 173 58.31 19.06 37.60
N SER A 174 57.42 19.85 38.20
CA SER A 174 56.03 19.43 38.48
C SER A 174 55.16 19.33 37.22
N LYS A 175 55.42 20.15 36.20
CA LYS A 175 54.69 20.18 34.93
C LYS A 175 55.12 19.04 34.01
N LEU A 176 56.40 18.69 34.01
CA LEU A 176 56.95 17.60 33.21
C LEU A 176 56.40 16.22 33.65
N VAL A 177 56.34 15.97 34.96
CA VAL A 177 55.80 14.71 35.52
C VAL A 177 54.30 14.53 35.21
N LYS A 178 53.51 15.61 35.22
CA LYS A 178 52.08 15.57 34.87
C LYS A 178 51.86 15.21 33.40
N ASN A 179 52.72 15.69 32.50
CA ASN A 179 52.62 15.40 31.07
C ASN A 179 53.04 13.96 30.73
N VAL A 180 54.05 13.41 31.41
CA VAL A 180 54.45 12.01 31.25
C VAL A 180 53.35 11.05 31.75
N LYS A 181 52.73 11.33 32.91
CA LYS A 181 51.58 10.55 33.41
C LYS A 181 50.37 10.58 32.47
N LYS A 182 50.11 11.72 31.81
CA LYS A 182 49.05 11.83 30.81
C LYS A 182 49.33 11.02 29.54
N LYS A 183 50.60 10.96 29.09
CA LYS A 183 51.00 10.14 27.93
C LYS A 183 50.90 8.63 28.22
N LEU A 184 51.33 8.18 29.40
CA LEU A 184 51.28 6.76 29.78
C LEU A 184 49.84 6.23 29.86
N LYS A 185 48.90 7.02 30.41
CA LYS A 185 47.48 6.65 30.47
C LYS A 185 46.80 6.54 29.10
N ARG A 186 47.30 7.24 28.09
CA ARG A 186 46.75 7.15 26.72
C ARG A 186 47.24 5.91 25.98
N LEU A 187 48.43 5.41 26.29
CA LEU A 187 49.02 4.20 25.70
C LEU A 187 48.50 2.88 26.30
N GLN A 188 47.81 2.94 27.45
CA GLN A 188 47.20 1.76 28.10
C GLN A 188 45.70 1.63 27.80
N ALA A 189 45.12 2.55 27.02
CA ALA A 189 43.70 2.61 26.69
C ALA A 189 43.41 2.30 25.20
N ASP A 190 44.43 1.89 24.45
CA ASP A 190 44.36 1.29 23.11
C ASP A 190 44.79 -0.18 23.19
#